data_AF-A0A7J3T0W3-F1
#
_entry.id   AF-A0A7J3T0W3-F1
#
_cell.length_a   1.000
_cell.length_b   1.000
_cell.length_c   1.000
_cell.angle_alpha   90.00
_cell.angle_beta   90.00
_cell.angle_gamma   90.00
#
_symmetry.space_group_name_H-M   'P 1'
#
loop_
_entity.id
_entity.type
_entity.pdbx_description
1 polymer ?
#
loop_
_entity_poly.entity_id
_entity_poly.type
_entity_poly.pdbx_seq_one_letter_code
_entity_poly.pdbx_strand_id
1 'polypeptide(L)'
;MSKRIPSKDEALEALDFIVSVLKEHEKDLDRLISELGTITERLGDTGELSGKVEKVESRLSTLQSEITNLITYLSNPHEAQVTPQVSQPVQETRTETLQQRETHGPPVILRCKQWQDFENLASQAQTLSFMYREPEKTFQVDAAKDNQIITYSGEIPKYPPLIKSWLSKQLNVPDKRILEGILAVG
;
A
#
# COMPACT_ATOMS: atom_id res chain seq x y z
N MET A 1 -37.51 -28.09 52.34
CA MET A 1 -36.64 -26.91 52.15
C MET A 1 -37.53 -25.70 51.94
N SER A 2 -37.86 -24.95 53.00
CA SER A 2 -38.77 -23.80 52.91
C SER A 2 -38.07 -22.63 52.23
N LYS A 3 -38.61 -22.15 51.10
CA LYS A 3 -38.17 -20.91 50.47
C LYS A 3 -38.46 -19.76 51.45
N ARG A 4 -37.41 -19.16 52.02
CA ARG A 4 -37.56 -17.90 52.76
C ARG A 4 -38.02 -16.84 51.77
N ILE A 5 -39.16 -16.21 52.06
CA ILE A 5 -39.62 -15.05 51.33
C ILE A 5 -38.65 -13.92 51.71
N PRO A 6 -38.00 -13.25 50.74
CA PRO A 6 -37.08 -12.16 51.04
C PRO A 6 -37.84 -11.09 51.83
N SER A 7 -37.17 -10.54 52.83
CA SER A 7 -37.78 -9.47 53.63
C SER A 7 -38.03 -8.25 52.76
N LYS A 8 -39.00 -7.40 53.13
CA LYS A 8 -39.30 -6.17 52.37
C LYS A 8 -38.05 -5.28 52.22
N ASP A 9 -37.19 -5.25 53.23
CA ASP A 9 -35.95 -4.49 53.23
C ASP A 9 -34.93 -5.07 52.23
N GLU A 10 -34.79 -6.39 52.18
CA GLU A 10 -33.92 -7.08 51.20
C GLU A 10 -34.39 -6.86 49.75
N ALA A 11 -35.71 -6.79 49.52
CA ALA A 11 -36.26 -6.44 48.22
C ALA A 11 -36.01 -4.97 47.84
N LEU A 12 -36.00 -4.06 48.80
CA LEU A 12 -35.68 -2.64 48.57
C LEU A 12 -34.18 -2.44 48.29
N GLU A 13 -33.30 -3.11 49.03
CA GLU A 13 -31.86 -3.10 48.78
C GLU A 13 -31.51 -3.64 47.38
N ALA A 14 -32.18 -4.72 46.96
CA ALA A 14 -32.01 -5.27 45.61
C ALA A 14 -32.46 -4.29 44.52
N LEU A 15 -33.54 -3.54 44.75
CA LEU A 15 -34.00 -2.50 43.84
C LEU A 15 -33.03 -1.32 43.77
N ASP A 16 -32.49 -0.87 44.91
CA ASP A 16 -31.48 0.20 44.94
C ASP A 16 -30.20 -0.21 44.21
N PHE A 17 -29.79 -1.49 44.33
CA PHE A 17 -28.68 -2.03 43.55
C PHE A 17 -28.97 -2.04 42.04
N ILE A 18 -30.17 -2.45 41.63
CA ILE A 18 -30.55 -2.41 40.20
C ILE A 18 -30.57 -0.97 39.68
N VAL A 19 -31.11 -0.03 40.45
CA VAL A 19 -31.16 1.39 40.07
C VAL A 19 -29.76 1.99 39.95
N SER A 20 -28.83 1.64 40.85
CA SER A 20 -27.45 2.12 40.77
C SER A 20 -26.74 1.59 39.52
N VAL A 21 -26.90 0.30 39.21
CA VAL A 21 -26.36 -0.31 37.98
C VAL A 21 -26.97 0.33 36.73
N LEU A 22 -28.28 0.55 36.70
CA LEU A 22 -28.93 1.20 35.55
C LEU A 22 -28.44 2.65 35.34
N LYS A 23 -28.19 3.40 36.41
CA LYS A 23 -27.59 4.74 36.33
C LYS A 23 -26.15 4.72 35.82
N GLU A 24 -25.37 3.71 36.18
CA GLU A 24 -24.02 3.54 35.65
C GLU A 24 -24.05 3.23 34.14
N HIS A 25 -24.95 2.34 33.72
CA HIS A 25 -25.16 2.02 32.31
C HIS A 25 -25.64 3.23 31.49
N GLU A 26 -26.53 4.07 32.04
CA GLU A 26 -26.96 5.33 31.41
C GLU A 26 -25.76 6.26 31.15
N LYS A 27 -24.90 6.42 32.17
CA LYS A 27 -23.69 7.23 32.07
C LYS A 27 -22.69 6.67 31.05
N ASP A 28 -22.54 5.35 30.99
CA ASP A 28 -21.67 4.70 30.00
C ASP A 28 -22.21 4.88 28.58
N LEU A 29 -23.53 4.82 28.39
CA LEU A 29 -24.16 5.11 27.10
C LEU A 29 -23.95 6.57 26.68
N ASP A 30 -24.12 7.54 27.58
CA ASP A 30 -23.85 8.96 27.29
C ASP A 30 -22.38 9.19 26.88
N ARG A 31 -21.45 8.48 27.54
CA ARG A 31 -20.03 8.52 27.19
C ARG A 31 -19.80 7.95 25.80
N LEU A 32 -20.37 6.79 25.48
CA LEU A 32 -20.24 6.16 24.17
C LEU A 32 -20.85 7.02 23.06
N ILE A 33 -21.99 7.66 23.31
CA ILE A 33 -22.61 8.61 22.37
C ILE A 33 -21.68 9.80 22.10
N SER A 34 -21.05 10.33 23.15
CA SER A 34 -20.10 11.44 23.01
C SER A 34 -18.84 11.04 22.23
N GLU A 35 -18.30 9.85 22.48
CA GLU A 35 -17.17 9.28 21.73
C GLU A 35 -17.54 9.07 20.26
N LEU A 36 -18.72 8.51 19.98
CA LEU A 36 -19.23 8.33 18.63
C LEU A 36 -19.39 9.66 17.91
N GLY A 37 -19.94 10.69 18.55
CA GLY A 37 -20.02 12.03 17.99
C GLY A 37 -18.65 12.59 17.58
N THR A 38 -17.65 12.40 18.44
CA THR A 38 -16.26 12.81 18.16
C THR A 38 -15.66 12.04 16.97
N ILE A 39 -15.90 10.73 16.88
CA ILE A 39 -15.42 9.90 15.76
C ILE A 39 -16.13 10.32 14.46
N THR A 40 -17.43 10.57 14.50
CA THR A 40 -18.22 11.01 13.34
C THR A 40 -17.76 12.37 12.83
N GLU A 41 -17.44 13.32 13.71
CA GLU A 41 -16.87 14.62 13.33
C GLU A 41 -15.53 14.47 12.60
N ARG A 42 -14.61 13.68 13.17
CA ARG A 42 -13.31 13.37 12.53
C ARG A 42 -13.45 12.62 11.20
N LEU A 43 -14.47 11.79 11.06
CA LEU A 43 -14.78 11.11 9.81
C LEU A 43 -15.35 12.08 8.77
N GLY A 44 -16.09 13.11 9.21
CA GLY A 44 -16.51 14.23 8.37
C GLY A 44 -15.31 14.96 7.75
N ASP A 45 -14.27 15.24 8.54
CA ASP A 45 -13.01 15.83 8.05
C ASP A 45 -12.31 14.92 7.02
N THR A 46 -12.47 13.60 7.16
CA THR A 46 -11.95 12.62 6.18
C THR A 46 -12.65 12.76 4.82
N GLY A 47 -13.93 13.17 4.79
CA GLY A 47 -14.63 13.49 3.55
C GLY A 47 -14.03 14.70 2.83
N GLU A 48 -13.63 15.73 3.57
CA GLU A 48 -12.90 16.88 3.00
C GLU A 48 -11.54 16.46 2.44
N LEU A 49 -10.85 15.55 3.12
CA LEU A 49 -9.60 14.97 2.63
C LEU A 49 -9.83 14.20 1.32
N SER A 50 -10.90 13.42 1.21
CA SER A 50 -11.29 12.71 -0.02
C SER A 50 -11.44 13.68 -1.20
N GLY A 51 -12.15 14.80 -1.01
CA GLY A 51 -12.31 15.81 -2.06
C GLY A 51 -10.99 16.47 -2.48
N LYS A 52 -10.06 16.68 -1.53
CA LYS A 52 -8.71 17.17 -1.85
C LYS A 52 -7.90 16.15 -2.64
N VAL A 53 -8.04 14.86 -2.33
CA VAL A 53 -7.38 13.76 -3.07
C VAL A 53 -7.91 13.69 -4.50
N GLU A 54 -9.23 13.71 -4.71
CA GLU A 54 -9.84 13.73 -6.04
C GLU A 54 -9.34 14.91 -6.90
N LYS A 55 -9.20 16.09 -6.29
CA LYS A 55 -8.64 17.27 -6.97
C LYS A 55 -7.17 17.08 -7.38
N VAL A 56 -6.38 16.41 -6.56
CA VAL A 56 -4.98 16.08 -6.88
C VAL A 56 -4.92 15.04 -8.00
N GLU A 57 -5.76 14.00 -7.97
CA GLU A 57 -5.84 12.98 -9.02
C GLU A 57 -6.26 13.57 -10.38
N SER A 58 -7.21 14.51 -10.39
CA SER A 58 -7.60 15.24 -11.60
C SER A 58 -6.42 16.02 -12.19
N ARG A 59 -5.68 16.76 -11.34
CA ARG A 59 -4.48 17.50 -11.78
C ARG A 59 -3.39 16.57 -12.32
N LEU A 60 -3.17 15.43 -11.67
CA LEU A 60 -2.20 14.44 -12.12
C LEU A 60 -2.60 13.85 -13.49
N SER A 61 -3.89 13.58 -13.70
CA SER A 61 -4.40 13.10 -14.99
C SER A 61 -4.20 14.12 -16.12
N THR A 62 -4.42 15.41 -15.84
CA THR A 62 -4.13 16.49 -16.80
C THR A 62 -2.63 16.52 -17.14
N LEU A 63 -1.76 16.49 -16.14
CA LEU A 63 -0.31 16.48 -16.34
C LEU A 63 0.15 15.25 -17.14
N GLN A 64 -0.40 14.08 -16.86
CA GLN A 64 -0.11 12.87 -17.64
C GLN A 64 -0.51 13.01 -19.11
N SER A 65 -1.66 13.63 -19.39
CA SER A 65 -2.09 13.92 -20.76
C SER A 65 -1.15 14.89 -21.46
N GLU A 66 -0.75 15.97 -20.78
CA GLU A 66 0.22 16.94 -21.30
C GLU A 66 1.58 16.30 -21.62
N ILE A 67 2.10 15.48 -20.72
CA ILE A 67 3.36 14.74 -20.93
C ILE A 67 3.22 13.78 -22.12
N THR A 68 2.10 13.05 -22.22
CA THR A 68 1.84 12.13 -23.33
C THR A 68 1.80 12.87 -24.67
N ASN A 69 1.13 14.02 -24.71
CA ASN A 69 1.10 14.87 -25.89
C ASN A 69 2.51 15.36 -26.25
N LEU A 70 3.29 15.82 -25.28
CA LEU A 70 4.66 16.30 -25.50
C LEU A 70 5.58 15.21 -26.04
N ILE A 71 5.48 13.99 -25.49
CA ILE A 71 6.19 12.81 -26.00
C ILE A 71 5.78 12.54 -27.44
N THR A 72 4.49 12.61 -27.76
CA THR A 72 3.98 12.39 -29.12
C THR A 72 4.54 13.42 -30.10
N TYR A 73 4.60 14.70 -29.71
CA TYR A 73 5.22 15.76 -30.52
C TYR A 73 6.72 15.55 -30.73
N LEU A 74 7.46 15.12 -29.71
CA LEU A 74 8.91 14.88 -29.79
C LEU A 74 9.25 13.57 -30.52
N SER A 75 8.36 12.58 -30.47
CA SER A 75 8.56 11.25 -31.07
C SER A 75 8.23 11.19 -32.56
N ASN A 76 7.51 12.20 -33.08
CA ASN A 76 7.29 12.35 -34.52
C ASN A 76 8.38 13.27 -35.11
N PRO A 77 9.44 12.73 -35.74
CA PRO A 77 10.33 13.56 -36.54
C PRO A 77 9.50 14.22 -37.66
N HIS A 78 9.53 15.54 -37.68
CA HIS A 78 8.88 16.35 -38.70
C HIS A 78 9.41 15.95 -40.09
N GLU A 79 8.50 15.43 -40.90
CA GLU A 79 8.70 15.18 -42.33
C GLU A 79 8.74 16.53 -43.06
N ALA A 80 9.96 17.05 -43.27
CA ALA A 80 10.22 18.01 -44.33
C ALA A 80 10.86 17.26 -45.51
N GLN A 81 10.14 17.24 -46.63
CA GLN A 81 10.52 16.69 -47.95
C GLN A 81 11.88 17.28 -48.42
N VAL A 82 12.78 16.62 -49.19
CA VAL A 82 12.72 16.40 -50.66
C VAL A 82 13.98 15.57 -51.12
N THR A 83 13.80 14.30 -51.53
CA THR A 83 14.50 13.47 -52.58
C THR A 83 16.01 13.05 -52.53
N PRO A 84 16.47 12.04 -53.32
CA PRO A 84 17.15 10.83 -52.80
C PRO A 84 18.56 10.54 -53.40
N GLN A 85 19.34 9.64 -52.79
CA GLN A 85 20.35 8.77 -53.45
C GLN A 85 20.96 7.79 -52.42
N VAL A 86 20.72 6.46 -52.49
CA VAL A 86 21.33 5.39 -53.34
C VAL A 86 22.32 4.53 -52.54
N SER A 87 22.13 3.20 -52.63
CA SER A 87 23.04 2.07 -52.36
C SER A 87 23.05 1.39 -50.97
N GLN A 88 22.51 0.17 -50.97
CA GLN A 88 22.72 -0.95 -50.03
C GLN A 88 24.09 -1.67 -50.29
N PRO A 89 24.37 -2.91 -49.80
CA PRO A 89 24.73 -3.34 -48.42
C PRO A 89 25.95 -4.30 -48.36
N VAL A 90 26.77 -4.39 -47.29
CA VAL A 90 27.65 -5.59 -47.05
C VAL A 90 27.98 -5.84 -45.55
N GLN A 91 27.49 -6.99 -45.07
CA GLN A 91 28.00 -8.04 -44.15
C GLN A 91 28.94 -7.77 -42.94
N GLU A 92 28.43 -8.21 -41.77
CA GLU A 92 29.00 -9.15 -40.78
C GLU A 92 30.54 -9.26 -40.59
N THR A 93 31.01 -8.98 -39.36
CA THR A 93 31.96 -9.87 -38.65
C THR A 93 31.78 -9.75 -37.13
N ARG A 94 31.53 -10.91 -36.53
CA ARG A 94 31.34 -11.23 -35.12
C ARG A 94 32.68 -11.20 -34.37
N THR A 95 32.72 -10.61 -33.17
CA THR A 95 33.59 -11.08 -32.08
C THR A 95 32.96 -10.73 -30.75
N GLU A 96 32.82 -11.77 -29.94
CA GLU A 96 32.09 -11.84 -28.69
C GLU A 96 32.87 -11.21 -27.53
N THR A 97 32.26 -10.26 -26.83
CA THR A 97 32.49 -10.04 -25.40
C THR A 97 31.13 -9.95 -24.72
N LEU A 98 30.74 -11.05 -24.07
CA LEU A 98 29.53 -11.22 -23.28
C LEU A 98 29.51 -10.25 -22.09
N GLN A 99 28.92 -9.08 -22.29
CA GLN A 99 28.14 -8.41 -21.27
C GLN A 99 26.80 -8.09 -21.94
N GLN A 100 25.81 -8.94 -21.69
CA GLN A 100 24.42 -8.64 -21.99
C GLN A 100 24.10 -7.30 -21.34
N ARG A 101 24.20 -6.22 -22.13
CA ARG A 101 23.30 -5.08 -21.99
C ARG A 101 21.93 -5.67 -22.25
N GLU A 102 21.30 -6.18 -21.20
CA GLU A 102 19.88 -6.43 -21.23
C GLU A 102 19.26 -5.06 -21.50
N THR A 103 18.83 -4.88 -22.74
CA THR A 103 17.88 -3.87 -23.15
C THR A 103 16.60 -4.20 -22.39
N HIS A 104 16.58 -3.89 -21.10
CA HIS A 104 15.41 -4.09 -20.29
C HIS A 104 14.32 -3.19 -20.86
N GLY A 105 13.16 -3.78 -21.13
CA GLY A 105 12.00 -3.05 -21.62
C GLY A 105 11.55 -1.97 -20.63
N PRO A 106 10.47 -1.25 -20.96
CA PRO A 106 9.88 -0.28 -20.04
C PRO A 106 9.72 -0.88 -18.64
N PRO A 107 10.04 -0.15 -17.56
CA PRO A 107 9.97 -0.67 -16.20
C PRO A 107 8.54 -1.17 -15.91
N VAL A 108 8.42 -2.44 -15.51
CA VAL A 108 7.13 -3.08 -15.24
C VAL A 108 6.89 -3.12 -13.73
N ILE A 109 5.71 -2.67 -13.32
CA ILE A 109 5.26 -2.75 -11.93
C ILE A 109 4.20 -3.86 -11.83
N LEU A 110 4.50 -4.91 -11.07
CA LEU A 110 3.63 -6.06 -10.88
C LEU A 110 3.03 -6.01 -9.47
N ARG A 111 1.71 -5.79 -9.37
CA ARG A 111 1.01 -5.75 -8.08
C ARG A 111 0.38 -7.10 -7.76
N CYS A 112 0.96 -7.82 -6.81
CA CYS A 112 0.45 -9.08 -6.30
C CYS A 112 -0.66 -8.83 -5.26
N LYS A 113 -1.82 -9.46 -5.45
CA LYS A 113 -2.87 -9.51 -4.43
C LYS A 113 -2.62 -10.59 -3.38
N GLN A 114 -1.99 -11.70 -3.78
CA GLN A 114 -1.68 -12.82 -2.91
C GLN A 114 -0.21 -12.77 -2.48
N TRP A 115 0.06 -13.05 -1.21
CA TRP A 115 1.44 -13.12 -0.69
C TRP A 115 2.26 -14.19 -1.40
N GLN A 116 1.67 -15.35 -1.71
CA GLN A 116 2.38 -16.46 -2.34
C GLN A 116 2.94 -16.10 -3.72
N ASP A 117 2.18 -15.33 -4.51
CA ASP A 117 2.62 -14.85 -5.83
C ASP A 117 3.79 -13.88 -5.68
N PHE A 118 3.67 -12.97 -4.70
CA PHE A 118 4.75 -12.05 -4.36
C PHE A 118 6.01 -12.80 -3.94
N GLU A 119 5.90 -13.78 -3.04
CA GLU A 119 7.03 -14.57 -2.55
C GLU A 119 7.75 -15.30 -3.69
N ASN A 120 7.00 -15.95 -4.58
CA ASN A 120 7.55 -16.66 -5.73
C ASN A 120 8.34 -15.71 -6.65
N LEU A 121 7.77 -14.55 -6.95
CA LEU A 121 8.37 -13.58 -7.88
C LEU A 121 9.54 -12.81 -7.23
N ALA A 122 9.37 -12.34 -5.99
CA ALA A 122 10.32 -11.53 -5.25
C ALA A 122 11.42 -12.34 -4.55
N SER A 123 11.37 -13.67 -4.64
CA SER A 123 12.47 -14.54 -4.17
C SER A 123 13.80 -14.11 -4.79
N GLN A 124 14.83 -13.95 -3.95
CA GLN A 124 16.17 -13.48 -4.35
C GLN A 124 16.19 -12.10 -5.03
N ALA A 125 15.23 -11.22 -4.71
CA ALA A 125 15.23 -9.85 -5.20
C ALA A 125 16.53 -9.10 -4.87
N GLN A 126 16.88 -8.17 -5.75
CA GLN A 126 18.11 -7.37 -5.66
C GLN A 126 18.04 -6.44 -4.45
N THR A 127 16.89 -5.80 -4.24
CA THR A 127 16.58 -4.90 -3.13
C THR A 127 15.13 -5.07 -2.74
N LEU A 128 14.83 -4.95 -1.46
CA LEU A 128 13.48 -4.88 -0.93
C LEU A 128 13.29 -3.54 -0.21
N SER A 129 12.15 -2.90 -0.44
CA SER A 129 11.66 -1.84 0.44
C SER A 129 10.34 -2.26 1.05
N PHE A 130 10.11 -1.92 2.31
CA PHE A 130 8.80 -2.09 2.91
C PHE A 130 8.37 -0.81 3.61
N MET A 131 7.06 -0.60 3.65
CA MET A 131 6.43 0.48 4.38
C MET A 131 5.33 -0.11 5.25
N TYR A 132 5.33 0.30 6.51
CA TYR A 132 4.27 -0.05 7.45
C TYR A 132 3.59 1.22 7.95
N ARG A 133 2.26 1.29 7.80
CA ARG A 133 1.45 2.34 8.44
C ARG A 133 0.65 1.74 9.57
N GLU A 134 1.13 1.98 10.78
CA GLU A 134 0.45 1.65 12.04
C GLU A 134 -1.02 2.11 12.12
N PRO A 135 -1.40 3.35 11.75
CA PRO A 135 -2.79 3.80 11.88
C PRO A 135 -3.74 3.12 10.89
N GLU A 136 -3.24 2.69 9.73
CA GLU A 136 -4.02 2.08 8.66
C GLU A 136 -3.96 0.54 8.68
N LYS A 137 -3.07 -0.05 9.51
CA LYS A 137 -2.70 -1.48 9.50
C LYS A 137 -2.31 -1.99 8.11
N THR A 138 -1.85 -1.12 7.24
CA THR A 138 -1.44 -1.45 5.88
C THR A 138 0.05 -1.76 5.84
N PHE A 139 0.38 -2.92 5.28
CA PHE A 139 1.75 -3.33 5.00
C PHE A 139 1.93 -3.35 3.48
N GLN A 140 2.93 -2.62 3.00
CA GLN A 140 3.37 -2.67 1.61
C GLN A 140 4.82 -3.12 1.55
N VAL A 141 5.13 -3.98 0.59
CA VAL A 141 6.50 -4.39 0.30
C VAL A 141 6.72 -4.39 -1.21
N ASP A 142 7.82 -3.79 -1.61
CA ASP A 142 8.27 -3.68 -2.99
C ASP A 142 9.60 -4.42 -3.13
N ALA A 143 9.72 -5.21 -4.19
CA ALA A 143 10.91 -5.96 -4.52
C ALA A 143 11.42 -5.54 -5.90
N ALA A 144 12.69 -5.14 -5.97
CA ALA A 144 13.38 -4.88 -7.23
C ALA A 144 13.99 -6.19 -7.74
N LYS A 145 13.56 -6.66 -8.91
CA LYS A 145 14.15 -7.84 -9.55
C LYS A 145 14.05 -7.73 -11.07
N ASP A 146 15.18 -7.91 -11.76
CA ASP A 146 15.26 -8.04 -13.23
C ASP A 146 14.50 -6.93 -13.99
N ASN A 147 14.71 -5.67 -13.58
CA ASN A 147 14.04 -4.45 -14.11
C ASN A 147 12.51 -4.42 -13.90
N GLN A 148 12.02 -5.12 -12.88
CA GLN A 148 10.64 -5.11 -12.44
C GLN A 148 10.55 -4.72 -10.97
N ILE A 149 9.51 -3.96 -10.64
CA ILE A 149 9.12 -3.73 -9.24
C ILE A 149 7.91 -4.61 -8.97
N ILE A 150 8.07 -5.56 -8.06
CA ILE A 150 6.99 -6.43 -7.61
C ILE A 150 6.49 -5.85 -6.29
N THR A 151 5.22 -5.48 -6.23
CA THR A 151 4.60 -4.86 -5.06
C THR A 151 3.56 -5.80 -4.46
N TYR A 152 3.60 -5.99 -3.15
CA TYR A 152 2.51 -6.57 -2.38
C TYR A 152 1.93 -5.55 -1.41
N SER A 153 0.62 -5.56 -1.24
CA SER A 153 -0.09 -4.73 -0.26
C SER A 153 -1.13 -5.58 0.44
N GLY A 154 -1.07 -5.64 1.77
CA GLY A 154 -1.96 -6.48 2.56
C GLY A 154 -1.83 -6.30 4.06
N GLU A 155 -2.37 -7.25 4.79
CA GLU A 155 -2.31 -7.27 6.25
C GLU A 155 -0.92 -7.69 6.74
N ILE A 156 -0.46 -7.05 7.80
CA ILE A 156 0.87 -7.26 8.39
C ILE A 156 1.00 -8.67 9.00
N PRO A 157 2.20 -9.30 8.92
CA PRO A 157 2.54 -10.43 9.79
C PRO A 157 2.45 -10.03 11.27
N LYS A 158 2.10 -10.98 12.16
CA LYS A 158 1.77 -10.76 13.59
C LYS A 158 2.82 -10.02 14.46
N TYR A 159 3.98 -9.65 13.93
CA TYR A 159 5.09 -9.03 14.65
C TYR A 159 5.77 -7.90 13.85
N PRO A 160 5.30 -6.64 13.98
CA PRO A 160 5.90 -5.46 13.34
C PRO A 160 7.40 -5.24 13.58
N PRO A 161 7.96 -5.41 14.80
CA PRO A 161 9.37 -5.11 15.03
C PRO A 161 10.35 -6.13 14.41
N LEU A 162 9.84 -7.21 13.80
CA LEU A 162 10.65 -8.27 13.19
C LEU A 162 10.42 -8.40 11.68
N ILE A 163 9.78 -7.41 11.04
CA ILE A 163 9.47 -7.44 9.60
C ILE A 163 10.73 -7.65 8.75
N LYS A 164 11.85 -6.96 9.05
CA LYS A 164 13.10 -7.12 8.30
C LYS A 164 13.61 -8.56 8.31
N SER A 165 13.72 -9.16 9.50
CA SER A 165 14.18 -10.54 9.63
C SER A 165 13.17 -11.56 9.08
N TRP A 166 11.87 -11.24 9.13
CA TRP A 166 10.84 -12.05 8.49
C TRP A 166 10.95 -12.03 6.97
N LEU A 167 11.04 -10.84 6.36
CA LEU A 167 11.23 -10.67 4.92
C LEU A 167 12.52 -11.32 4.43
N SER A 168 13.61 -11.20 5.20
CA SER A 168 14.87 -11.86 4.88
C SER A 168 14.72 -13.38 4.78
N LYS A 169 14.00 -13.99 5.73
CA LYS A 169 13.76 -15.43 5.75
C LYS A 169 12.82 -15.90 4.65
N GLN A 170 11.76 -15.14 4.36
CA GLN A 170 10.77 -15.52 3.34
C GLN A 170 11.35 -15.41 1.93
N LEU A 171 12.07 -14.31 1.64
CA LEU A 171 12.49 -13.98 0.28
C LEU A 171 13.95 -14.35 0.00
N ASN A 172 14.65 -14.88 1.01
CA ASN A 172 16.08 -15.21 0.95
C ASN A 172 16.94 -14.00 0.53
N VAL A 173 16.61 -12.82 1.08
CA VAL A 173 17.31 -11.56 0.82
C VAL A 173 18.05 -11.12 2.08
N PRO A 174 19.33 -10.67 2.00
CA PRO A 174 20.07 -10.24 3.18
C PRO A 174 19.45 -8.97 3.81
N ASP A 175 19.42 -8.86 5.14
CA ASP A 175 18.91 -7.69 5.87
C ASP A 175 19.49 -6.36 5.39
N LYS A 176 20.76 -6.36 4.92
CA LYS A 176 21.43 -5.17 4.37
C LYS A 176 20.78 -4.61 3.11
N ARG A 177 19.98 -5.43 2.41
CA ARG A 177 19.27 -5.07 1.18
C ARG A 177 17.77 -4.84 1.42
N ILE A 178 17.34 -4.87 2.68
CA ILE A 178 15.97 -4.62 3.10
C ILE A 178 15.91 -3.24 3.74
N LEU A 179 15.26 -2.32 3.05
CA LEU A 179 15.13 -0.93 3.45
C LEU A 179 13.70 -0.66 3.92
N GLU A 180 13.58 0.27 4.86
CA GLU A 180 12.28 0.80 5.26
C GLU A 180 12.05 2.08 4.46
N GLY A 181 11.00 2.11 3.64
CA GLY A 181 10.74 3.19 2.69
C GLY A 181 10.04 2.73 1.43
N ILE A 182 10.08 3.59 0.41
CA ILE A 182 9.43 3.39 -0.89
C ILE A 182 10.51 3.17 -1.95
N LEU A 183 10.36 2.12 -2.75
CA LEU A 183 11.20 1.87 -3.91
C LEU A 183 10.56 2.56 -5.13
N ALA A 184 11.28 3.50 -5.73
CA ALA A 184 10.84 4.21 -6.93
C ALA A 184 11.80 3.97 -8.09
N VAL A 185 11.26 3.89 -9.31
CA VAL A 185 12.06 3.92 -10.55
C VAL A 185 12.41 5.39 -10.84
N GLY A 186 13.69 5.68 -11.04
CA GLY A 186 14.22 7.00 -11.36
C GLY A 186 14.78 7.09 -12.77
#